data_AF-A0A966TF83-F1
#
_entry.id   AF-A0A966TF83-F1
#
_cell.length_a   1.000
_cell.length_b   1.000
_cell.length_c   1.000
_cell.angle_alpha   90.00
_cell.angle_beta   90.00
_cell.angle_gamma   90.00
#
_symmetry.space_group_name_H-M   'P 1'
#
loop_
_entity.id
_entity.type
_entity.pdbx_description
1 polymer ?
#
loop_
_entity_poly.entity_id
_entity_poly.type
_entity_poly.pdbx_seq_one_letter_code
_entity_poly.pdbx_strand_id
1 'polypeptide(L)'
;FNMSIIGVLASFLVFEGAVKILPKSKSAIPLAVSIAAFASVPISATAFTLQYAIGGIGTAPVSTVFTAMFTTHVLIGIGEAVITMLTVSAILASRSDLVYGWSKKEVTLEVRS
;
A
#
# COMPACT_ATOMS: atom_id res chain seq x y z
N PHE A 1 -1.13 2.53 16.51
CA PHE A 1 -2.52 2.26 16.08
C PHE A 1 -2.74 2.68 14.62
N ASN A 2 -2.82 3.97 14.28
CA ASN A 2 -3.12 4.40 12.89
C ASN A 2 -2.14 3.83 11.85
N MET A 3 -0.84 4.02 12.06
CA MET A 3 0.18 3.57 11.09
C MET A 3 0.43 2.06 11.11
N SER A 4 0.26 1.42 12.28
CA SER A 4 0.63 0.01 12.47
C SER A 4 -0.51 -0.97 12.25
N ILE A 5 -1.77 -0.55 12.46
CA ILE A 5 -2.95 -1.40 12.33
C ILE A 5 -3.78 -0.93 11.14
N ILE A 6 -4.23 0.33 11.14
CA ILE A 6 -5.09 0.84 10.06
C ILE A 6 -4.33 0.87 8.74
N GLY A 7 -3.12 1.43 8.71
CA GLY A 7 -2.30 1.49 7.50
C GLY A 7 -2.01 0.12 6.90
N VAL A 8 -1.67 -0.87 7.75
CA VAL A 8 -1.37 -2.24 7.33
C VAL A 8 -2.61 -2.96 6.81
N LEU A 9 -3.74 -2.89 7.52
CA LEU A 9 -4.98 -3.54 7.09
C LEU A 9 -5.52 -2.90 5.81
N ALA A 10 -5.51 -1.57 5.72
CA ALA A 10 -5.96 -0.84 4.54
C ALA A 10 -5.09 -1.17 3.32
N SER A 11 -3.76 -1.14 3.46
CA SER A 11 -2.86 -1.45 2.35
C SER A 11 -3.00 -2.90 1.90
N PHE A 12 -3.16 -3.85 2.83
CA PHE A 12 -3.36 -5.26 2.48
C PHE A 12 -4.66 -5.47 1.69
N LEU A 13 -5.77 -4.87 2.12
CA LEU A 13 -7.04 -4.96 1.39
C LEU A 13 -6.97 -4.32 0.00
N VAL A 14 -6.32 -3.15 -0.10
CA VAL A 14 -6.11 -2.47 -1.39
C VAL A 14 -5.21 -3.29 -2.30
N PHE A 15 -4.16 -3.92 -1.78
CA PHE A 15 -3.28 -4.79 -2.55
C PHE A 15 -4.02 -6.01 -3.09
N GLU A 16 -4.75 -6.73 -2.24
CA GLU A 16 -5.55 -7.89 -2.65
C GLU A 16 -6.61 -7.52 -3.70
N GLY A 17 -7.26 -6.36 -3.54
CA GLY A 17 -8.18 -5.81 -4.55
C GLY A 17 -7.47 -5.50 -5.87
N ALA A 18 -6.33 -4.81 -5.82
CA ALA A 18 -5.56 -4.44 -6.99
C ALA A 18 -5.03 -5.66 -7.76
N VAL A 19 -4.51 -6.69 -7.08
CA VAL A 19 -4.02 -7.93 -7.72
C VAL A 19 -5.15 -8.73 -8.37
N LYS A 20 -6.39 -8.61 -7.88
CA LYS A 20 -7.57 -9.23 -8.49
C LYS A 20 -7.99 -8.51 -9.78
N ILE A 21 -7.84 -7.18 -9.84
CA ILE A 21 -8.26 -6.35 -10.97
C ILE A 21 -7.19 -6.27 -12.06
N LEU A 22 -5.91 -6.21 -11.68
CA LEU A 22 -4.80 -6.02 -12.61
C LEU A 22 -4.49 -7.31 -13.43
N PRO A 23 -3.88 -7.15 -14.62
CA PRO A 23 -3.46 -8.28 -15.45
C PRO A 23 -2.51 -9.22 -14.69
N LYS A 24 -2.55 -10.52 -14.99
CA LYS A 24 -1.66 -11.52 -14.37
C LYS A 24 -0.25 -11.48 -14.99
N SER A 25 0.48 -10.39 -14.73
CA SER A 25 1.84 -10.17 -15.21
C SER A 25 2.82 -9.89 -14.06
N LYS A 26 4.12 -10.05 -14.32
CA LYS A 26 5.18 -9.73 -13.34
C LYS A 26 5.19 -8.25 -12.96
N SER A 27 4.84 -7.36 -13.89
CA SER A 27 4.77 -5.91 -13.68
C SER A 27 3.52 -5.46 -12.89
N ALA A 28 2.49 -6.30 -12.79
CA ALA A 28 1.30 -5.98 -12.03
C ALA A 28 1.55 -5.92 -10.51
N ILE A 29 2.52 -6.68 -10.00
CA ILE A 29 2.81 -6.73 -8.55
C ILE A 29 3.41 -5.40 -8.05
N PRO A 30 4.46 -4.82 -8.66
CA PRO A 30 4.95 -3.50 -8.29
C PRO A 30 3.90 -2.39 -8.40
N LEU A 31 3.00 -2.48 -9.39
CA LEU A 31 1.91 -1.52 -9.53
C LEU A 31 0.87 -1.67 -8.41
N ALA A 32 0.44 -2.90 -8.11
CA ALA A 32 -0.52 -3.19 -7.05
C ALA A 32 -0.02 -2.71 -5.68
N VAL A 33 1.25 -2.99 -5.35
CA VAL A 33 1.83 -2.59 -4.08
C VAL A 33 2.04 -1.08 -3.98
N SER A 34 2.32 -0.40 -5.10
CA SER A 34 2.40 1.06 -5.14
C SER A 34 1.05 1.72 -4.85
N ILE A 35 -0.04 1.20 -5.42
CA ILE A 35 -1.40 1.67 -5.14
C ILE A 35 -1.76 1.45 -3.67
N ALA A 36 -1.41 0.28 -3.12
CA ALA A 36 -1.63 -0.04 -1.71
C ALA A 36 -0.84 0.87 -0.77
N ALA A 37 0.44 1.11 -1.07
CA ALA A 37 1.30 2.01 -0.31
C ALA A 37 0.79 3.45 -0.35
N PHE A 38 0.43 3.96 -1.54
CA PHE A 38 -0.19 5.27 -1.70
C PHE A 38 -1.44 5.42 -0.82
N ALA A 39 -2.36 4.46 -0.88
CA ALA A 39 -3.62 4.54 -0.14
C ALA A 39 -3.44 4.45 1.38
N SER A 40 -2.44 3.70 1.85
CA SER A 40 -2.20 3.46 3.28
C SER A 40 -1.97 4.75 4.09
N VAL A 41 -1.25 5.70 3.51
CA VAL A 41 -0.81 6.94 4.15
C VAL A 41 -1.97 7.92 4.40
N PRO A 42 -2.76 8.36 3.40
CA PRO A 42 -3.91 9.23 3.61
C PRO A 42 -5.01 8.55 4.42
N ILE A 43 -5.23 7.23 4.28
CA ILE A 43 -6.22 6.51 5.11
C ILE A 43 -5.82 6.56 6.60
N SER A 44 -4.54 6.32 6.91
CA SER A 44 -4.03 6.40 8.28
C SER A 44 -4.12 7.83 8.84
N ALA A 45 -3.85 8.84 8.02
CA ALA A 45 -3.98 10.25 8.39
C ALA A 45 -5.44 10.64 8.65
N THR A 46 -6.38 10.17 7.82
CA THR A 46 -7.81 10.38 8.05
C THR A 46 -8.28 9.68 9.32
N ALA A 47 -7.83 8.45 9.59
CA ALA A 47 -8.16 7.77 10.84
C ALA A 47 -7.69 8.53 12.08
N PHE A 48 -6.50 9.13 12.02
CA PHE A 48 -6.04 10.05 13.07
C PHE A 48 -6.99 11.25 13.24
N THR A 49 -7.41 11.89 12.14
CA THR A 49 -8.31 13.04 12.21
C THR A 49 -9.69 12.69 12.79
N LEU A 50 -10.17 11.47 12.56
CA LEU A 50 -11.41 10.96 13.16
C LEU A 50 -11.26 10.76 14.67
N GLN A 51 -10.12 10.22 15.14
CA GLN A 51 -9.83 10.12 16.57
C GLN A 51 -9.73 11.51 17.22
N TYR A 52 -9.09 12.45 16.53
CA TYR A 52 -9.02 13.85 16.97
C TYR A 52 -10.43 14.46 17.09
N ALA A 53 -11.34 14.17 16.18
CA ALA A 53 -12.73 14.66 16.26
C ALA A 53 -13.51 14.09 17.46
N ILE A 54 -13.20 12.87 17.89
CA ILE A 54 -13.91 12.21 19.00
C ILE A 54 -13.43 12.69 20.37
N GLY A 55 -12.12 12.94 20.53
CA GLY A 55 -11.54 13.21 21.86
C GLY A 55 -10.27 14.05 21.85
N GLY A 56 -10.00 14.78 20.77
CA GLY A 56 -8.86 15.68 20.69
C GLY A 56 -9.02 16.87 21.65
N ILE A 57 -8.01 17.11 22.48
CA ILE A 57 -7.96 18.26 23.41
C ILE A 57 -7.39 19.52 22.71
N GLY A 58 -7.08 19.45 21.41
CA GLY A 58 -6.51 20.57 20.67
C GLY A 58 -7.54 21.68 20.40
N THR A 59 -7.05 22.90 20.25
CA THR A 59 -7.88 24.10 19.99
C THR A 59 -8.22 24.31 18.50
N ALA A 60 -7.62 23.51 17.60
CA ALA A 60 -7.81 23.66 16.16
C ALA A 60 -9.13 23.01 15.70
N PRO A 61 -9.88 23.63 14.76
CA PRO A 61 -11.06 23.01 14.20
C PRO A 61 -10.75 21.68 13.50
N VAL A 62 -11.63 20.68 13.65
CA VAL A 62 -11.47 19.35 13.03
C VAL A 62 -11.30 19.46 11.51
N SER A 63 -12.04 20.36 10.86
CA SER A 63 -11.94 20.60 9.41
C SER A 63 -10.55 21.10 9.00
N THR A 64 -9.93 21.97 9.81
CA THR A 64 -8.56 22.46 9.60
C THR A 64 -7.55 21.33 9.74
N VAL A 65 -7.68 20.53 10.81
CA VAL A 65 -6.79 19.37 11.04
C VAL A 65 -6.95 18.33 9.94
N PHE A 66 -8.18 18.01 9.52
CA PHE A 66 -8.45 17.10 8.41
C PHE A 66 -7.80 17.59 7.11
N THR A 67 -8.01 18.86 6.76
CA THR A 67 -7.46 19.44 5.54
C THR A 67 -5.94 19.37 5.55
N ALA A 68 -5.30 19.79 6.65
CA ALA A 68 -3.85 19.75 6.79
C ALA A 68 -3.30 18.32 6.73
N MET A 69 -3.89 17.40 7.48
CA MET A 69 -3.43 16.01 7.52
C MET A 69 -3.65 15.31 6.19
N PHE A 70 -4.85 15.35 5.61
CA PHE A 70 -5.13 14.64 4.37
C PHE A 70 -4.28 15.16 3.20
N THR A 71 -4.24 16.47 2.99
CA THR A 71 -3.54 17.05 1.83
C THR A 71 -2.03 16.81 1.88
N THR A 72 -1.38 17.03 3.04
CA THR A 72 0.05 16.74 3.20
C THR A 72 0.33 15.24 3.03
N HIS A 73 -0.53 14.36 3.54
CA HIS A 73 -0.32 12.92 3.47
C HIS A 73 -0.62 12.32 2.09
N VAL A 74 -1.41 12.99 1.25
CA VAL A 74 -1.50 12.64 -0.18
C VAL A 74 -0.15 12.84 -0.86
N LEU A 75 0.55 13.96 -0.61
CA LEU A 75 1.88 14.21 -1.17
C LEU A 75 2.93 13.20 -0.65
N ILE A 76 2.92 12.93 0.66
CA ILE A 76 3.79 11.92 1.28
C ILE A 76 3.49 10.54 0.69
N GLY A 77 2.20 10.20 0.53
CA GLY A 77 1.75 8.93 -0.04
C GLY A 77 2.31 8.69 -1.45
N ILE A 78 2.47 9.73 -2.27
CA ILE A 78 3.11 9.61 -3.60
C ILE A 78 4.57 9.18 -3.44
N GLY A 79 5.32 9.81 -2.53
CA GLY A 79 6.70 9.44 -2.25
C GLY A 79 6.82 7.99 -1.77
N GLU A 80 5.96 7.60 -0.83
CA GLU A 80 5.92 6.23 -0.30
C GLU A 80 5.59 5.20 -1.38
N ALA A 81 4.66 5.52 -2.28
CA ALA A 81 4.28 4.67 -3.39
C ALA A 81 5.43 4.43 -4.38
N VAL A 82 6.25 5.47 -4.64
CA VAL A 82 7.45 5.36 -5.48
C VAL A 82 8.51 4.51 -4.79
N ILE A 83 8.83 4.82 -3.52
CA ILE A 83 9.84 4.08 -2.75
C ILE A 83 9.46 2.60 -2.66
N THR A 84 8.20 2.30 -2.35
CA THR A 84 7.69 0.93 -2.23
C THR A 84 7.71 0.21 -3.56
N MET A 85 7.29 0.86 -4.65
CA MET A 85 7.34 0.27 -5.99
C MET A 85 8.78 -0.13 -6.36
N LEU A 86 9.74 0.77 -6.17
CA LEU A 86 11.15 0.53 -6.48
C LEU A 86 11.72 -0.60 -5.62
N THR A 87 11.43 -0.59 -4.32
CA THR A 87 11.89 -1.61 -3.37
C THR A 87 11.37 -3.00 -3.76
N VAL A 88 10.06 -3.13 -3.98
CA VAL A 88 9.46 -4.42 -4.35
C VAL A 88 9.91 -4.85 -5.75
N SER A 89 10.11 -3.93 -6.68
CA SER A 89 10.67 -4.25 -8.00
C SER A 89 12.08 -4.82 -7.90
N ALA A 90 12.94 -4.24 -7.05
CA ALA A 90 14.29 -4.72 -6.82
C ALA A 90 14.30 -6.11 -6.16
N ILE A 91 13.41 -6.36 -5.20
CA ILE A 91 13.25 -7.69 -4.59
C ILE A 91 12.72 -8.69 -5.63
N LEU A 92 11.74 -8.31 -6.44
CA LEU A 92 11.18 -9.16 -7.48
C LEU A 92 12.18 -9.50 -8.60
N ALA A 93 13.19 -8.64 -8.81
CA ALA A 93 14.29 -8.88 -9.74
C ALA A 93 15.36 -9.81 -9.15
N SER A 94 15.67 -9.69 -7.86
CA SER A 94 16.74 -10.44 -7.18
C SER A 94 16.28 -11.77 -6.56
N ARG A 95 15.12 -11.77 -5.90
CA ARG A 95 14.53 -12.89 -5.14
C ARG A 95 13.00 -12.87 -5.24
N SER A 96 12.50 -13.21 -6.43
CA SER A 96 11.05 -13.21 -6.70
C SER A 96 10.25 -14.18 -5.82
N ASP A 97 10.91 -15.18 -5.25
CA ASP A 97 10.32 -16.16 -4.32
C ASP A 97 9.87 -15.55 -2.98
N LEU A 98 10.41 -14.39 -2.60
CA LEU A 98 10.04 -13.69 -1.36
C LEU A 98 8.81 -12.77 -1.51
N VAL A 99 8.34 -12.54 -2.74
CA VAL A 99 7.27 -11.58 -3.01
C VAL A 99 5.92 -12.27 -3.00
N TYR A 100 5.16 -12.06 -1.93
CA TYR A 100 3.76 -12.49 -1.85
C TYR A 100 2.93 -11.90 -3.01
N GLY A 101 2.04 -12.72 -3.59
CA GLY A 101 1.25 -12.37 -4.77
C GLY A 101 1.92 -12.68 -6.11
N TRP A 102 3.23 -12.98 -6.13
CA TRP A 102 3.92 -13.51 -7.30
C TRP A 102 4.10 -15.03 -7.18
N SER A 103 3.69 -15.79 -8.20
CA SER A 103 3.99 -17.22 -8.31
C SER A 103 4.65 -17.49 -9.65
N LYS A 104 5.90 -17.96 -9.62
CA LYS A 104 6.55 -18.51 -10.81
C LYS A 104 5.84 -19.83 -11.13
N LYS A 105 5.16 -19.95 -12.28
CA LYS A 105 4.67 -21.26 -12.72
C LYS A 105 5.88 -22.18 -12.82
N GLU A 106 5.88 -23.28 -12.08
CA GLU A 106 6.82 -24.37 -12.33
C GLU A 106 6.61 -24.83 -13.78
N VAL A 107 7.66 -24.74 -14.59
CA VAL A 107 7.66 -25.39 -15.90
C VAL A 107 7.76 -26.87 -15.59
N THR A 108 6.65 -27.60 -15.68
CA THR A 108 6.65 -29.06 -15.62
C THR A 108 7.47 -29.54 -16.82
N LEU A 109 8.73 -29.91 -16.58
CA LEU A 109 9.54 -30.54 -17.62
C LEU A 109 8.94 -31.92 -17.86
N GLU A 110 8.21 -32.08 -18.97
CA GLU A 110 7.82 -33.41 -19.44
C GLU A 110 9.10 -34.20 -19.73
N VAL A 111 9.52 -35.04 -18.80
CA VAL A 111 10.58 -36.02 -19.04
C VAL A 111 10.02 -37.03 -20.02
N ARG A 112 10.27 -36.81 -21.31
CA ARG A 112 10.05 -37.81 -22.34
C ARG A 112 11.13 -38.88 -22.17
N SER A 113 10.76 -39.97 -21.50
CA SER A 113 11.52 -41.23 -21.41
C SER A 113 11.44 -42.02 -22.71
#